data_AF-A0A260X4T2-F1
#
_entry.id   AF-A0A260X4T2-F1
#
_cell.length_a   1.000
_cell.length_b   1.000
_cell.length_c   1.000
_cell.angle_alpha   90.00
_cell.angle_beta   90.00
_cell.angle_gamma   90.00
#
_symmetry.space_group_name_H-M   'P 1'
#
loop_
_entity.id
_entity.type
_entity.pdbx_description
1 polymer ?
#
loop_
_entity_poly.entity_id
_entity_poly.type
_entity_poly.pdbx_seq_one_letter_code
_entity_poly.pdbx_strand_id
1 'polypeptide(L)'
;MKRIVLVTLCMMAAVACGNTDGGTATAVSESTAAPGQQAATPTVAPSVGALPSVVVPSPVPALPSDIRIPTADAAPTVTPVQPKTCVDAAVVADAVASIPRYFPDEAWTAGRTGDPCAAFTWVEAAASPYATASTPEHILFFGNGVYLGTATAAPYSFTSVATQTADTITVNYRWLVADEAFAAPAGGPAAIRYQWDGSSVIMLDTLPPEVTG
;
A
#
# COMPACT_ATOMS: atom_id res chain seq x y z
N MET A 1 17.09 -52.60 23.92
CA MET A 1 18.49 -52.20 24.10
C MET A 1 18.53 -50.69 24.27
N LYS A 2 18.83 -50.24 25.49
CA LYS A 2 18.83 -48.82 25.92
C LYS A 2 20.15 -48.16 25.51
N ARG A 3 20.10 -46.96 24.92
CA ARG A 3 21.22 -46.02 24.95
C ARG A 3 20.69 -44.69 25.44
N ILE A 4 20.87 -44.50 26.74
CA ILE A 4 20.71 -43.27 27.50
C ILE A 4 22.02 -42.49 27.30
N VAL A 5 21.95 -41.23 26.88
CA VAL A 5 23.07 -40.28 27.03
C VAL A 5 22.53 -39.06 27.77
N LEU A 6 23.07 -38.86 28.96
CA LEU A 6 22.73 -37.84 29.95
C LEU A 6 23.59 -36.57 29.71
N VAL A 7 22.93 -35.42 29.83
CA VAL A 7 23.32 -34.21 30.57
C VAL A 7 24.61 -33.47 30.17
N THR A 8 24.41 -32.20 29.78
CA THR A 8 25.20 -31.13 30.41
C THR A 8 24.32 -29.91 30.65
N LEU A 9 24.07 -29.67 31.93
CA LEU A 9 23.38 -28.55 32.55
C LEU A 9 24.36 -27.37 32.63
N CYS A 10 24.03 -26.21 32.06
CA CYS A 10 24.76 -24.97 32.33
C CYS A 10 23.80 -23.95 32.95
N MET A 11 23.84 -23.91 34.28
CA MET A 11 23.11 -22.99 35.12
C MET A 11 23.95 -21.72 35.26
N MET A 12 23.51 -20.61 34.66
CA MET A 12 24.06 -19.29 34.97
C MET A 12 23.03 -18.52 35.79
N ALA A 13 23.36 -18.31 37.06
CA ALA A 13 22.71 -17.33 37.91
C ALA A 13 23.59 -16.09 37.98
N ALA A 14 23.01 -14.91 37.80
CA ALA A 14 23.63 -13.65 38.20
C ALA A 14 22.56 -12.62 38.61
N VAL A 15 22.38 -12.54 39.93
CA VAL A 15 22.27 -11.32 40.76
C VAL A 15 21.39 -10.17 40.28
N ALA A 16 20.33 -9.94 41.06
CA ALA A 16 19.61 -8.66 41.16
C ALA A 16 20.22 -7.78 42.26
N CYS A 17 20.47 -6.51 41.92
CA CYS A 17 20.50 -5.29 42.75
C CYS A 17 20.12 -4.17 41.77
N GLY A 18 19.14 -3.30 41.97
CA GLY A 18 18.72 -2.62 43.19
C GLY A 18 19.06 -1.13 43.04
N ASN A 19 18.01 -0.30 42.89
CA ASN A 19 17.94 1.17 42.96
C ASN A 19 18.90 2.04 42.11
N THR A 20 18.31 2.87 41.25
CA THR A 20 18.76 4.26 41.11
C THR A 20 17.54 5.17 41.10
N ASP A 21 17.36 5.82 42.25
CA ASP A 21 16.50 6.96 42.48
C ASP A 21 16.86 8.15 41.56
N GLY A 22 15.88 9.01 41.31
CA GLY A 22 16.18 10.44 41.10
C GLY A 22 15.93 11.00 39.71
N GLY A 23 14.77 10.72 39.09
CA GLY A 23 14.22 11.58 38.04
C GLY A 23 13.22 12.56 38.66
N THR A 24 13.70 13.66 39.24
CA THR A 24 12.87 14.73 39.80
C THR A 24 11.96 15.33 38.74
N ALA A 25 10.65 15.25 38.98
CA ALA A 25 9.69 16.14 38.37
C ALA A 25 10.05 17.58 38.77
N THR A 26 10.42 18.40 37.78
CA THR A 26 10.36 19.86 37.93
C THR A 26 9.35 20.35 36.92
N ALA A 27 8.11 20.50 37.39
CA ALA A 27 7.18 21.44 36.78
C ALA A 27 7.63 22.84 37.19
N VAL A 28 7.89 23.70 36.21
CA VAL A 28 7.88 25.16 36.37
C VAL A 28 7.18 25.77 35.15
N SER A 29 5.89 26.05 35.33
CA SER A 29 5.27 27.31 34.90
C SER A 29 5.89 28.43 35.77
N GLU A 30 6.17 29.67 35.38
CA GLU A 30 5.58 30.55 34.36
C GLU A 30 6.50 31.79 34.14
N SER A 31 6.49 32.30 32.91
CA SER A 31 6.39 33.73 32.50
C SER A 31 7.39 34.80 32.98
N THR A 32 8.09 35.46 32.04
CA THR A 32 7.69 36.79 31.50
C THR A 32 8.78 37.47 30.64
N ALA A 33 8.30 38.19 29.59
CA ALA A 33 8.89 39.22 28.71
C ALA A 33 9.37 38.73 27.33
N ALA A 34 8.93 39.23 26.16
CA ALA A 34 7.87 40.16 25.76
C ALA A 34 7.67 39.98 24.21
N PRO A 35 6.58 40.50 23.61
CA PRO A 35 6.12 40.10 22.27
C PRO A 35 6.69 40.96 21.12
N GLY A 36 7.24 40.31 20.10
CA GLY A 36 7.51 40.93 18.79
C GLY A 36 6.26 40.95 17.93
N GLN A 37 5.52 42.05 17.98
CA GLN A 37 4.41 42.34 17.08
C GLN A 37 4.93 42.79 15.72
N GLN A 38 4.39 42.25 14.63
CA GLN A 38 4.51 42.89 13.33
C GLN A 38 3.10 43.18 12.80
N ALA A 39 2.63 44.36 13.18
CA ALA A 39 1.35 44.91 12.77
C ALA A 39 1.47 45.47 11.35
N ALA A 40 0.51 45.09 10.51
CA ALA A 40 0.23 45.75 9.25
C ALA A 40 -0.15 47.22 9.49
N THR A 41 0.32 48.13 8.66
CA THR A 41 -0.30 49.46 8.49
C THR A 41 -0.32 49.87 7.02
N PRO A 42 -1.38 50.59 6.59
CA PRO A 42 -1.81 50.68 5.20
C PRO A 42 -1.16 51.86 4.47
N THR A 43 -1.00 51.75 3.15
CA THR A 43 -0.70 52.92 2.31
C THR A 43 -1.81 53.09 1.27
N VAL A 44 -2.44 54.26 1.36
CA VAL A 44 -3.58 54.76 0.60
C VAL A 44 -3.18 55.05 -0.86
N ALA A 45 -4.11 54.78 -1.76
CA ALA A 45 -4.00 55.02 -3.20
C ALA A 45 -4.08 56.52 -3.57
N PRO A 46 -3.33 57.00 -4.58
CA PRO A 46 -3.70 58.19 -5.32
C PRO A 46 -4.64 57.82 -6.48
N SER A 47 -5.86 58.36 -6.42
CA SER A 47 -6.69 58.62 -7.62
C SER A 47 -6.31 59.98 -8.19
N VAL A 48 -6.02 60.06 -9.49
CA VAL A 48 -6.72 60.84 -10.54
C VAL A 48 -5.76 60.99 -11.74
N GLY A 49 -6.17 60.46 -12.89
CA GLY A 49 -5.57 60.73 -14.19
C GLY A 49 -6.46 60.13 -15.28
N ALA A 50 -7.22 60.98 -15.96
CA ALA A 50 -8.27 60.59 -16.89
C ALA A 50 -7.79 60.48 -18.36
N LEU A 51 -8.51 59.64 -19.12
CA LEU A 51 -8.71 59.56 -20.58
C LEU A 51 -7.60 58.91 -21.45
N PRO A 52 -7.92 58.25 -22.60
CA PRO A 52 -9.17 58.30 -23.36
C PRO A 52 -9.87 56.94 -23.61
N SER A 53 -11.13 57.02 -24.02
CA SER A 53 -11.88 55.90 -24.59
C SER A 53 -11.18 55.37 -25.85
N VAL A 54 -10.65 54.16 -25.76
CA VAL A 54 -10.28 53.38 -26.94
C VAL A 54 -11.56 52.71 -27.45
N VAL A 55 -12.08 53.26 -28.53
CA VAL A 55 -13.04 52.60 -29.41
C VAL A 55 -12.38 51.30 -29.89
N VAL A 56 -12.98 50.16 -29.57
CA VAL A 56 -12.63 48.87 -30.17
C VAL A 56 -13.63 48.60 -31.29
N PRO A 57 -13.24 48.72 -32.57
CA PRO A 57 -13.96 48.05 -33.63
C PRO A 57 -13.19 46.79 -34.01
N SER A 58 -13.74 45.62 -33.73
CA SER A 58 -13.55 44.44 -34.60
C SER A 58 -14.58 43.37 -34.28
N PRO A 59 -15.35 42.92 -35.27
CA PRO A 59 -16.28 41.80 -35.09
C PRO A 59 -15.49 40.51 -34.92
N VAL A 60 -15.79 39.76 -33.86
CA VAL A 60 -15.33 38.38 -33.70
C VAL A 60 -15.97 37.56 -34.84
N PRO A 61 -15.19 36.89 -35.71
CA PRO A 61 -15.77 35.97 -36.68
C PRO A 61 -16.44 34.81 -35.93
N ALA A 62 -17.72 34.58 -36.21
CA ALA A 62 -18.43 33.42 -35.68
C ALA A 62 -17.74 32.14 -36.18
N LEU A 63 -17.36 31.26 -35.26
CA LEU A 63 -16.90 29.92 -35.60
C LEU A 63 -18.05 29.15 -36.28
N PRO A 64 -17.78 28.36 -37.34
CA PRO A 64 -18.78 27.49 -37.94
C PRO A 64 -19.26 26.46 -36.92
N SER A 65 -20.59 26.31 -36.81
CA SER A 65 -21.25 25.45 -35.81
C SER A 65 -21.26 23.95 -36.15
N ASP A 66 -20.34 23.45 -36.98
CA ASP A 66 -20.39 22.08 -37.52
C ASP A 66 -19.22 21.19 -37.11
N ILE A 67 -18.84 21.23 -35.82
CA ILE A 67 -18.09 20.11 -35.23
C ILE A 67 -19.12 19.13 -34.68
N ARG A 68 -19.51 18.18 -35.52
CA ARG A 68 -20.18 16.95 -35.05
C ARG A 68 -19.13 16.14 -34.29
N ILE A 69 -19.17 16.20 -32.96
CA ILE A 69 -18.51 15.19 -32.13
C ILE A 69 -19.18 13.86 -32.52
N PRO A 70 -18.44 12.83 -32.98
CA PRO A 70 -19.02 11.51 -33.11
C PRO A 70 -19.52 11.13 -31.71
N THR A 71 -20.84 10.97 -31.57
CA THR A 71 -21.41 10.30 -30.40
C THR A 71 -20.64 9.01 -30.24
N ALA A 72 -19.86 8.92 -29.17
CA ALA A 72 -19.18 7.68 -28.81
C ALA A 72 -20.29 6.63 -28.70
N ASP A 73 -20.30 5.73 -29.68
CA ASP A 73 -21.09 4.53 -29.64
C ASP A 73 -20.86 3.87 -28.29
N ALA A 74 -21.95 3.44 -27.67
CA ALA A 74 -22.05 3.10 -26.26
C ALA A 74 -20.77 2.42 -25.73
N ALA A 75 -20.12 3.04 -24.74
CA ALA A 75 -19.19 2.32 -23.90
C ALA A 75 -19.90 1.04 -23.43
N PRO A 76 -19.31 -0.16 -23.58
CA PRO A 76 -19.97 -1.36 -23.12
C PRO A 76 -20.31 -1.17 -21.65
N THR A 77 -21.59 -1.32 -21.31
CA THR A 77 -22.02 -1.41 -19.93
C THR A 77 -21.31 -2.62 -19.35
N VAL A 78 -20.19 -2.40 -18.68
CA VAL A 78 -19.57 -3.41 -17.83
C VAL A 78 -20.55 -3.62 -16.71
N THR A 79 -21.41 -4.64 -16.85
CA THR A 79 -22.28 -5.07 -15.78
C THR A 79 -21.38 -5.37 -14.59
N PRO A 80 -21.54 -4.67 -13.45
CA PRO A 80 -20.74 -4.99 -12.28
C PRO A 80 -21.00 -6.45 -11.95
N VAL A 81 -19.98 -7.30 -12.06
CA VAL A 81 -20.04 -8.68 -11.60
C VAL A 81 -20.35 -8.58 -10.11
N GLN A 82 -21.60 -8.85 -9.75
CA GLN A 82 -21.98 -8.86 -8.35
C GLN A 82 -21.31 -10.09 -7.72
N PRO A 83 -20.64 -9.93 -6.58
CA PRO A 83 -20.06 -11.06 -5.87
C PRO A 83 -21.16 -12.08 -5.58
N LYS A 84 -20.92 -13.36 -5.87
CA LYS A 84 -21.84 -14.41 -5.41
C LYS A 84 -21.85 -14.53 -3.89
N THR A 85 -20.70 -14.25 -3.26
CA THR A 85 -20.48 -14.26 -1.79
C THR A 85 -19.27 -13.37 -1.47
N CYS A 86 -19.28 -12.66 -0.34
CA CYS A 86 -18.07 -12.01 0.17
C CYS A 86 -17.08 -13.05 0.69
N VAL A 87 -15.79 -12.72 0.75
CA VAL A 87 -14.76 -13.58 1.32
C VAL A 87 -14.92 -13.67 2.84
N ASP A 88 -15.22 -14.86 3.34
CA ASP A 88 -15.31 -15.12 4.78
C ASP A 88 -13.91 -15.27 5.42
N ALA A 89 -13.78 -14.85 6.68
CA ALA A 89 -12.53 -14.95 7.42
C ALA A 89 -12.00 -16.39 7.54
N ALA A 90 -12.90 -17.38 7.61
CA ALA A 90 -12.52 -18.80 7.61
C ALA A 90 -11.85 -19.21 6.29
N VAL A 91 -12.38 -18.73 5.15
CA VAL A 91 -11.79 -18.99 3.83
C VAL A 91 -10.41 -18.35 3.71
N VAL A 92 -10.22 -17.15 4.27
CA VAL A 92 -8.90 -16.51 4.34
C VAL A 92 -7.94 -17.35 5.20
N ALA A 93 -8.38 -17.78 6.38
CA ALA A 93 -7.55 -18.58 7.28
C ALA A 93 -7.12 -19.91 6.63
N ASP A 94 -8.04 -20.60 5.97
CA ASP A 94 -7.76 -21.84 5.24
C ASP A 94 -6.80 -21.60 4.07
N ALA A 95 -7.01 -20.54 3.29
CA ALA A 95 -6.15 -20.18 2.17
C ALA A 95 -4.71 -19.88 2.64
N VAL A 96 -4.56 -19.08 3.70
CA VAL A 96 -3.26 -18.74 4.29
C VAL A 96 -2.56 -19.98 4.87
N ALA A 97 -3.31 -20.88 5.51
CA ALA A 97 -2.77 -22.14 6.03
C ALA A 97 -2.38 -23.14 4.94
N SER A 98 -2.94 -23.01 3.73
CA SER A 98 -2.64 -23.91 2.60
C SER A 98 -1.29 -23.66 1.93
N ILE A 99 -0.68 -22.49 2.16
CA ILE A 99 0.59 -22.10 1.51
C ILE A 99 1.77 -22.70 2.30
N PRO A 100 2.78 -23.28 1.62
CA PRO A 100 4.01 -23.73 2.29
C PRO A 100 4.63 -22.63 3.14
N ARG A 101 5.09 -22.97 4.34
CA ARG A 101 5.73 -22.00 5.22
C ARG A 101 7.06 -21.52 4.65
N TYR A 102 7.33 -20.23 4.79
CA TYR A 102 8.64 -19.65 4.45
C TYR A 102 9.66 -19.90 5.56
N PHE A 103 9.30 -19.63 6.82
CA PHE A 103 10.08 -20.00 7.99
C PHE A 103 9.50 -21.27 8.63
N PRO A 104 10.32 -22.26 9.06
CA PRO A 104 9.80 -23.53 9.59
C PRO A 104 8.81 -23.36 10.75
N ASP A 105 9.12 -22.43 11.65
CA ASP A 105 8.41 -22.24 12.92
C ASP A 105 7.41 -21.07 12.90
N GLU A 106 7.31 -20.34 11.80
CA GLU A 106 6.36 -19.22 11.67
C GLU A 106 5.25 -19.53 10.66
N ALA A 107 4.02 -19.25 11.07
CA ALA A 107 2.88 -19.30 10.18
C ALA A 107 2.74 -17.98 9.44
N TRP A 108 2.19 -18.06 8.23
CA TRP A 108 1.71 -16.88 7.52
C TRP A 108 0.66 -16.14 8.35
N THR A 109 0.73 -14.81 8.33
CA THR A 109 -0.24 -13.94 8.99
C THR A 109 -0.96 -13.11 7.93
N ALA A 110 -2.29 -13.25 7.86
CA ALA A 110 -3.13 -12.40 7.01
C ALA A 110 -3.07 -10.95 7.52
N GLY A 111 -2.85 -10.01 6.60
CA GLY A 111 -2.70 -8.59 6.89
C GLY A 111 -3.70 -7.75 6.10
N ARG A 112 -3.17 -6.85 5.27
CA ARG A 112 -4.00 -5.96 4.45
C ARG A 112 -4.87 -6.77 3.49
N THR A 113 -6.05 -6.25 3.20
CA THR A 113 -7.02 -6.86 2.29
C THR A 113 -7.66 -5.78 1.44
N GLY A 114 -8.06 -6.17 0.22
CA GLY A 114 -9.01 -5.40 -0.58
C GLY A 114 -10.42 -5.46 -0.01
N ASP A 115 -11.40 -4.92 -0.77
CA ASP A 115 -12.82 -5.08 -0.43
C ASP A 115 -13.19 -6.58 -0.43
N PRO A 116 -13.58 -7.18 0.72
CA PRO A 116 -13.89 -8.61 0.80
C PRO A 116 -15.14 -8.98 -0.01
N CYS A 117 -15.98 -8.00 -0.36
CA CYS A 117 -17.17 -8.21 -1.18
C CYS A 117 -16.95 -7.85 -2.65
N ALA A 118 -15.75 -7.46 -3.08
CA ALA A 118 -15.47 -7.34 -4.51
C ALA A 118 -15.51 -8.73 -5.18
N ALA A 119 -15.98 -8.79 -6.42
CA ALA A 119 -16.00 -10.04 -7.18
C ALA A 119 -14.59 -10.62 -7.35
N PHE A 120 -13.58 -9.77 -7.50
CA PHE A 120 -12.16 -10.13 -7.45
C PHE A 120 -11.47 -9.31 -6.36
N THR A 121 -10.85 -9.98 -5.40
CA THR A 121 -10.19 -9.33 -4.26
C THR A 121 -8.91 -10.04 -3.84
N TRP A 122 -8.21 -9.46 -2.87
CA TRP A 122 -6.90 -9.91 -2.43
C TRP A 122 -6.74 -9.84 -0.92
N VAL A 123 -5.87 -10.70 -0.41
CA VAL A 123 -5.36 -10.66 0.96
C VAL A 123 -3.84 -10.79 0.92
N GLU A 124 -3.15 -9.93 1.65
CA GLU A 124 -1.73 -10.06 1.89
C GLU A 124 -1.48 -11.05 3.03
N ALA A 125 -0.54 -11.96 2.82
CA ALA A 125 -0.07 -12.88 3.84
C ALA A 125 1.44 -12.67 4.04
N ALA A 126 1.83 -12.16 5.20
CA ALA A 126 3.22 -11.96 5.55
C ALA A 126 3.77 -13.19 6.27
N ALA A 127 5.06 -13.51 6.05
CA ALA A 127 5.71 -14.70 6.60
C ALA A 127 5.88 -14.66 8.14
N SER A 128 5.54 -13.53 8.78
CA SER A 128 5.67 -13.32 10.22
C SER A 128 4.55 -12.42 10.74
N PRO A 129 4.06 -12.62 11.99
CA PRO A 129 3.16 -11.67 12.64
C PRO A 129 3.84 -10.34 13.01
N TYR A 130 5.17 -10.29 13.00
CA TYR A 130 5.97 -9.09 13.25
C TYR A 130 6.50 -8.49 11.94
N ALA A 131 5.68 -8.54 10.89
CA ALA A 131 6.08 -8.15 9.55
C ALA A 131 6.56 -6.70 9.46
N THR A 132 7.65 -6.50 8.73
CA THR A 132 8.14 -5.20 8.26
C THR A 132 8.13 -5.20 6.73
N ALA A 133 8.41 -4.07 6.09
CA ALA A 133 8.42 -4.00 4.62
C ALA A 133 9.38 -5.01 3.96
N SER A 134 10.44 -5.42 4.67
CA SER A 134 11.40 -6.42 4.20
C SER A 134 10.99 -7.86 4.48
N THR A 135 9.89 -8.10 5.20
CA THR A 135 9.36 -9.45 5.43
C THR A 135 8.79 -9.98 4.11
N PRO A 136 9.12 -11.23 3.70
CA PRO A 136 8.51 -11.83 2.53
C PRO A 136 7.00 -11.95 2.71
N GLU A 137 6.25 -11.61 1.66
CA GLU A 137 4.79 -11.70 1.65
C GLU A 137 4.29 -12.33 0.34
N HIS A 138 3.12 -12.95 0.43
CA HIS A 138 2.29 -13.30 -0.72
C HIS A 138 1.09 -12.36 -0.82
N ILE A 139 0.66 -12.09 -2.04
CA ILE A 139 -0.69 -11.60 -2.32
C ILE A 139 -1.53 -12.81 -2.75
N LEU A 140 -2.56 -13.14 -1.99
CA LEU A 140 -3.53 -14.18 -2.26
C LEU A 140 -4.72 -13.57 -2.99
N PHE A 141 -5.22 -14.23 -4.02
CA PHE A 141 -6.38 -13.78 -4.77
C PHE A 141 -7.63 -14.59 -4.45
N PHE A 142 -8.77 -13.90 -4.43
CA PHE A 142 -10.07 -14.49 -4.20
C PHE A 142 -11.06 -14.00 -5.27
N GLY A 143 -11.83 -14.91 -5.83
CA GLY A 143 -12.88 -14.64 -6.79
C GLY A 143 -14.22 -15.14 -6.28
N ASN A 144 -15.22 -14.26 -6.15
CA ASN A 144 -16.56 -14.60 -5.64
C ASN A 144 -16.51 -15.36 -4.30
N GLY A 145 -15.63 -14.94 -3.37
CA GLY A 145 -15.49 -15.59 -2.07
C GLY A 145 -14.61 -16.84 -2.06
N VAL A 146 -14.04 -17.26 -3.20
CA VAL A 146 -13.24 -18.50 -3.32
C VAL A 146 -11.77 -18.18 -3.53
N TYR A 147 -10.87 -18.88 -2.84
CA TYR A 147 -9.43 -18.74 -3.02
C TYR A 147 -8.98 -19.25 -4.40
N LEU A 148 -8.20 -18.42 -5.12
CA LEU A 148 -7.74 -18.68 -6.48
C LEU A 148 -6.24 -18.99 -6.57
N GLY A 149 -5.47 -18.74 -5.51
CA GLY A 149 -4.02 -18.91 -5.48
C GLY A 149 -3.27 -17.62 -5.16
N THR A 150 -1.94 -17.69 -5.23
CA THR A 150 -1.05 -16.57 -4.99
C THR A 150 -0.71 -15.84 -6.30
N ALA A 151 -0.37 -14.54 -6.20
CA ALA A 151 0.11 -13.75 -7.31
C ALA A 151 1.42 -14.30 -7.92
N THR A 152 2.25 -14.91 -7.09
CA THR A 152 3.55 -15.46 -7.47
C THR A 152 3.80 -16.78 -6.74
N ALA A 153 4.58 -17.67 -7.35
CA ALA A 153 4.94 -18.94 -6.73
C ALA A 153 5.85 -18.76 -5.50
N ALA A 154 6.79 -17.80 -5.58
CA ALA A 154 7.64 -17.42 -4.45
C ALA A 154 7.10 -16.14 -3.79
N PRO A 155 7.25 -15.97 -2.47
CA PRO A 155 6.95 -14.72 -1.79
C PRO A 155 8.08 -13.70 -2.03
N TYR A 156 7.73 -12.41 -2.05
CA TYR A 156 8.68 -11.33 -2.26
C TYR A 156 8.46 -10.22 -1.24
N SER A 157 9.56 -9.69 -0.71
CA SER A 157 9.55 -8.51 0.16
C SER A 157 9.23 -7.24 -0.63
N PHE A 158 8.88 -6.16 0.07
CA PHE A 158 8.56 -4.85 -0.54
C PHE A 158 7.45 -4.91 -1.59
N THR A 159 6.54 -5.86 -1.42
CA THR A 159 5.35 -6.02 -2.24
C THR A 159 4.23 -5.13 -1.69
N SER A 160 3.35 -4.64 -2.56
CA SER A 160 2.17 -3.89 -2.16
C SER A 160 1.14 -3.88 -3.27
N VAL A 161 -0.15 -3.82 -2.92
CA VAL A 161 -1.20 -3.64 -3.92
C VAL A 161 -1.40 -2.16 -4.22
N ALA A 162 -1.26 -1.80 -5.50
CA ALA A 162 -1.40 -0.43 -5.98
C ALA A 162 -2.86 -0.05 -6.26
N THR A 163 -3.59 -0.94 -6.95
CA THR A 163 -4.97 -0.70 -7.37
C THR A 163 -5.76 -2.00 -7.43
N GLN A 164 -7.06 -1.90 -7.18
CA GLN A 164 -8.04 -2.96 -7.38
C GLN A 164 -9.19 -2.41 -8.23
N THR A 165 -9.59 -3.18 -9.24
CA THR A 165 -10.77 -2.95 -10.07
C THR A 165 -11.68 -4.18 -9.98
N ALA A 166 -12.74 -4.25 -10.80
CA ALA A 166 -13.69 -5.36 -10.77
C ALA A 166 -13.06 -6.71 -11.17
N ASP A 167 -12.10 -6.70 -12.10
CA ASP A 167 -11.46 -7.89 -12.66
C ASP A 167 -9.93 -7.84 -12.60
N THR A 168 -9.32 -6.70 -12.28
CA THR A 168 -7.86 -6.54 -12.32
C THR A 168 -7.32 -5.98 -11.01
N ILE A 169 -6.25 -6.59 -10.49
CA ILE A 169 -5.47 -6.10 -9.35
C ILE A 169 -4.04 -5.84 -9.81
N THR A 170 -3.49 -4.68 -9.48
CA THR A 170 -2.11 -4.31 -9.80
C THR A 170 -1.27 -4.40 -8.54
N VAL A 171 -0.24 -5.25 -8.57
CA VAL A 171 0.72 -5.43 -7.48
C VAL A 171 2.04 -4.77 -7.86
N ASN A 172 2.54 -3.92 -6.97
CA ASN A 172 3.84 -3.30 -7.08
C ASN A 172 4.89 -4.18 -6.38
N TYR A 173 5.95 -4.49 -7.12
CA TYR A 173 7.14 -5.15 -6.58
C TYR A 173 8.32 -4.19 -6.58
N ARG A 174 9.01 -4.09 -5.45
CA ARG A 174 10.23 -3.30 -5.29
C ARG A 174 11.36 -4.21 -4.85
N TRP A 175 12.59 -3.73 -4.99
CA TRP A 175 13.79 -4.48 -4.63
C TRP A 175 14.89 -3.52 -4.17
N LEU A 176 15.88 -4.06 -3.49
CA LEU A 176 17.06 -3.30 -3.09
C LEU A 176 18.04 -3.18 -4.24
N VAL A 177 18.65 -2.01 -4.38
CA VAL A 177 19.75 -1.75 -5.31
C VAL A 177 21.04 -1.68 -4.51
N ALA A 178 21.98 -2.58 -4.81
CA ALA A 178 23.23 -2.72 -4.06
C ALA A 178 22.98 -2.87 -2.53
N ASP A 179 23.80 -2.25 -1.70
CA ASP A 179 23.79 -2.39 -0.23
C ASP A 179 22.99 -1.26 0.47
N GLU A 180 21.83 -0.90 -0.07
CA GLU A 180 21.00 0.16 0.52
C GLU A 180 20.22 -0.30 1.77
N ALA A 181 19.70 0.67 2.53
CA ALA A 181 18.89 0.38 3.70
C ALA A 181 17.50 -0.18 3.31
N PHE A 182 17.07 -1.22 4.01
CA PHE A 182 15.76 -1.87 3.83
C PHE A 182 14.56 -0.91 3.98
N ALA A 183 14.72 0.23 4.65
CA ALA A 183 13.62 1.18 4.89
C ALA A 183 13.14 1.90 3.63
N ALA A 184 13.95 1.98 2.58
CA ALA A 184 13.63 2.72 1.37
C ALA A 184 14.29 2.08 0.14
N PRO A 185 13.74 0.96 -0.38
CA PRO A 185 14.25 0.39 -1.62
C PRO A 185 14.26 1.46 -2.72
N ALA A 186 15.27 1.51 -3.57
CA ALA A 186 15.31 2.38 -4.74
C ALA A 186 14.77 1.69 -6.00
N GLY A 187 14.79 0.35 -6.03
CA GLY A 187 14.30 -0.45 -7.14
C GLY A 187 12.78 -0.38 -7.31
N GLY A 188 12.32 -0.38 -8.56
CA GLY A 188 10.91 -0.38 -8.91
C GLY A 188 10.14 0.90 -8.49
N PRO A 189 8.80 0.82 -8.36
CA PRO A 189 8.01 -0.40 -8.46
C PRO A 189 7.88 -0.90 -9.89
N ALA A 190 7.98 -2.22 -10.07
CA ALA A 190 7.40 -2.89 -11.21
C ALA A 190 5.93 -3.17 -10.91
N ALA A 191 5.03 -2.54 -11.68
CA ALA A 191 3.60 -2.73 -11.56
C ALA A 191 3.17 -3.93 -12.42
N ILE A 192 2.74 -5.00 -11.77
CA ILE A 192 2.28 -6.22 -12.41
C ILE A 192 0.78 -6.34 -12.26
N ARG A 193 0.07 -6.47 -13.38
CA ARG A 193 -1.38 -6.65 -13.40
C ARG A 193 -1.73 -8.12 -13.38
N TYR A 194 -2.71 -8.44 -12.56
CA TYR A 194 -3.33 -9.73 -12.44
C TYR A 194 -4.80 -9.57 -12.80
N GLN A 195 -5.21 -10.18 -13.90
CA GLN A 195 -6.59 -10.15 -14.37
C GLN A 195 -7.28 -11.47 -14.08
N TRP A 196 -8.50 -11.39 -13.58
CA TRP A 196 -9.37 -12.52 -13.37
C TRP A 196 -10.39 -12.63 -14.51
N ASP A 197 -10.42 -13.78 -15.17
CA ASP A 197 -11.33 -14.06 -16.29
C ASP A 197 -12.70 -14.62 -15.84
N GLY A 198 -12.94 -14.66 -14.52
CA GLY A 198 -14.12 -15.28 -13.90
C GLY A 198 -13.89 -16.73 -13.44
N SER A 199 -12.76 -17.35 -13.83
CA SER A 199 -12.36 -18.69 -13.42
C SER A 199 -10.94 -18.76 -12.89
N SER A 200 -9.99 -18.07 -13.52
CA SER A 200 -8.57 -18.13 -13.24
C SER A 200 -7.93 -16.75 -13.26
N VAL A 201 -6.80 -16.61 -12.58
CA VAL A 201 -6.02 -15.36 -12.56
C VAL A 201 -4.87 -15.47 -13.55
N ILE A 202 -4.78 -14.49 -14.45
CA ILE A 202 -3.76 -14.36 -15.46
C ILE A 202 -2.85 -13.20 -15.08
N MET A 203 -1.55 -13.48 -14.96
CA MET A 203 -0.52 -12.47 -14.80
C MET A 203 -0.22 -11.86 -16.18
N LEU A 204 -0.54 -10.57 -16.36
CA LEU A 204 -0.47 -9.90 -17.66
C LEU A 204 0.92 -9.33 -17.99
N ASP A 205 1.71 -9.03 -16.95
CA ASP A 205 3.02 -8.40 -17.07
C ASP A 205 4.09 -9.35 -16.52
N THR A 206 5.34 -9.24 -17.00
CA THR A 206 6.44 -10.11 -16.56
C THR A 206 7.11 -9.53 -15.32
N LEU A 207 7.39 -10.39 -14.33
CA LEU A 207 8.22 -10.00 -13.20
C LEU A 207 9.66 -9.73 -13.66
N PRO A 208 10.23 -8.57 -13.30
CA PRO A 208 11.61 -8.28 -13.63
C PRO A 208 12.56 -9.21 -12.85
N PRO A 209 13.72 -9.57 -13.43
CA PRO A 209 14.68 -10.50 -12.79
C PRO A 209 15.20 -9.97 -11.45
N GLU A 210 15.24 -8.65 -11.26
CA GLU A 210 15.64 -8.00 -10.02
C GLU A 210 14.73 -8.35 -8.83
N VAL A 211 13.48 -8.75 -9.08
CA VAL A 211 12.56 -9.24 -8.03
C VAL A 211 12.82 -10.72 -7.74
N THR A 212 13.15 -11.51 -8.75
CA THR A 212 13.27 -12.98 -8.63
C THR A 212 14.62 -13.44 -8.07
N GLY A 213 15.66 -12.60 -8.18
CA GLY A 213 17.03 -12.92 -7.78
C GLY A 213 17.83 -13.63 -8.87
#